data_AF-A0A955SWQ4-F1
#
_entry.id   AF-A0A955SWQ4-F1
#
_cell.length_a   1.000
_cell.length_b   1.000
_cell.length_c   1.000
_cell.angle_alpha   90.00
_cell.angle_beta   90.00
_cell.angle_gamma   90.00
#
_symmetry.space_group_name_H-M   'P 1'
#
loop_
_entity.id
_entity.type
_entity.pdbx_description
1 polymer ?
#
loop_
_entity_poly.entity_id
_entity_poly.type
_entity_poly.pdbx_seq_one_letter_code
_entity_poly.pdbx_strand_id
1 'polypeptide(L)'
;MADPVIALDRIVEITNGAAIPLQQTVIEIRLSDIESFAGGDFRLDYDPTLLSIDDIQPASSTSSFLMAYDFPETGMLAVSLASVEGLATSGEAAILQIALSPLSSATVGTVTPIVFHLARWYDEDSVRYRLLADNALFSVGNTPPHEELLAVEVGSDSGFPRGFVRVPLSISMGAGIGEVSGEIHFDPATLKSRGFVPTLELVGWSTSIQPRVESLAFSLRGDREFLGIDRVDLGWFDFEVSAISSIGTAIPVDLQDTEARSLEGCPFLSDFENGQVFIGDPPSAVEYWVLLDP
;
A
#
# COMPACT_ATOMS: atom_id res chain seq x y z
N MET A 1 -3.00 43.77 8.77
CA MET A 1 -4.21 43.44 8.01
C MET A 1 -4.39 41.94 8.22
N ALA A 2 -5.51 41.49 8.79
CA ALA A 2 -5.72 40.06 9.03
C ALA A 2 -6.14 39.41 7.71
N ASP A 3 -5.42 38.39 7.26
CA ASP A 3 -5.78 37.65 6.06
C ASP A 3 -7.14 36.98 6.26
N PRO A 4 -8.10 37.13 5.33
CA PRO A 4 -9.36 36.41 5.40
C PRO A 4 -9.11 34.91 5.27
N VAL A 5 -9.28 34.17 6.37
CA VAL A 5 -9.24 32.70 6.38
C VAL A 5 -10.65 32.20 6.11
N ILE A 6 -10.92 31.74 4.89
CA ILE A 6 -12.21 31.12 4.50
C ILE A 6 -12.03 29.64 4.09
N ALA A 7 -10.82 29.09 4.20
CA ALA A 7 -10.52 27.76 3.69
C ALA A 7 -10.99 26.63 4.61
N LEU A 8 -11.50 25.56 3.99
CA LEU A 8 -11.70 24.25 4.60
C LEU A 8 -10.38 23.75 5.20
N ASP A 9 -10.44 23.03 6.32
CA ASP A 9 -9.26 22.41 6.92
C ASP A 9 -8.73 21.33 5.96
N ARG A 10 -7.48 21.46 5.51
CA ARG A 10 -6.78 20.45 4.72
C ARG A 10 -5.70 19.78 5.56
N ILE A 11 -5.48 18.49 5.34
CA ILE A 11 -4.41 17.75 6.01
C ILE A 11 -3.20 17.73 5.08
N VAL A 12 -2.05 18.17 5.59
CA VAL A 12 -0.76 17.92 4.97
C VAL A 12 -0.08 16.81 5.75
N GLU A 13 0.34 15.76 5.06
CA GLU A 13 0.97 14.57 5.65
C GLU A 13 2.36 14.35 5.07
N ILE A 14 3.27 13.83 5.89
CA ILE A 14 4.52 13.22 5.46
C ILE A 14 4.33 11.71 5.58
N THR A 15 4.60 10.94 4.52
CA THR A 15 4.56 9.48 4.62
C THR A 15 5.67 8.97 5.54
N ASN A 16 5.39 7.92 6.30
CA ASN A 16 6.43 7.25 7.09
C ASN A 16 7.49 6.65 6.16
N GLY A 17 8.73 6.61 6.64
CA GLY A 17 9.87 6.06 5.91
C GLY A 17 10.55 4.92 6.67
N ALA A 18 11.18 4.03 5.93
CA ALA A 18 12.06 3.01 6.49
C ALA A 18 13.19 2.72 5.52
N ALA A 19 14.39 2.42 6.01
CA ALA A 19 15.51 1.99 5.17
C ALA A 19 16.62 1.36 6.01
N ILE A 20 17.44 0.51 5.40
CA ILE A 20 18.74 0.14 5.96
C ILE A 20 19.77 1.26 5.72
N PRO A 21 20.87 1.33 6.50
CA PRO A 21 21.94 2.29 6.27
C PRO A 21 22.44 2.30 4.82
N LEU A 22 22.60 3.50 4.26
CA LEU A 22 22.99 3.81 2.88
C LEU A 22 21.98 3.42 1.79
N GLN A 23 20.83 2.85 2.15
CA GLN A 23 19.76 2.64 1.19
C GLN A 23 18.86 3.88 1.14
N GLN A 24 18.61 4.33 -0.08
CA GLN A 24 17.64 5.37 -0.36
C GLN A 24 16.21 4.84 -0.28
N THR A 25 15.34 5.60 0.35
CA THR A 25 13.87 5.45 0.31
C THR A 25 13.26 6.81 0.00
N VAL A 26 12.03 6.83 -0.51
CA VAL A 26 11.31 8.06 -0.83
C VAL A 26 10.16 8.23 0.16
N ILE A 27 10.13 9.39 0.81
CA ILE A 27 8.93 9.85 1.52
C ILE A 27 8.20 10.87 0.65
N GLU A 28 6.89 10.96 0.82
CA GLU A 28 6.04 11.88 0.09
C GLU A 28 5.45 12.93 1.04
N ILE A 29 5.32 14.15 0.54
CA ILE A 29 4.46 15.16 1.14
C ILE A 29 3.13 15.14 0.42
N ARG A 30 2.07 14.82 1.14
CA ARG A 30 0.71 14.61 0.59
C ARG A 30 -0.24 15.67 1.12
N LEU A 31 -1.28 15.97 0.34
CA LEU A 31 -2.36 16.87 0.73
C LEU A 31 -3.68 16.17 0.51
N SER A 32 -4.56 16.16 1.52
CA SER A 32 -5.86 15.47 1.50
C SER A 32 -6.84 15.98 0.44
N ASP A 33 -6.67 17.23 -0.01
CA ASP A 33 -7.44 17.84 -1.09
C ASP A 33 -6.55 18.83 -1.85
N ILE A 34 -6.16 18.49 -3.07
CA ILE A 34 -5.28 19.30 -3.91
C ILE A 34 -6.00 20.31 -4.82
N GLU A 35 -7.33 20.32 -4.87
CA GLU A 35 -8.06 21.22 -5.76
C GLU A 35 -7.65 22.68 -5.49
N SER A 36 -7.40 23.44 -6.56
CA SER A 36 -6.93 24.84 -6.54
C SER A 36 -5.55 25.11 -5.92
N PHE A 37 -4.83 24.10 -5.42
CA PHE A 37 -3.50 24.30 -4.82
C PHE A 37 -2.56 24.87 -5.89
N ALA A 38 -2.00 26.05 -5.62
CA ALA A 38 -1.10 26.74 -6.56
C ALA A 38 0.29 26.95 -5.97
N GLY A 39 0.50 26.74 -4.67
CA GLY A 39 1.84 26.78 -4.10
C GLY A 39 1.88 26.76 -2.58
N GLY A 40 3.10 26.73 -2.05
CA GLY A 40 3.32 26.81 -0.62
C GLY A 40 4.78 26.89 -0.23
N ASP A 41 4.99 27.33 1.01
CA ASP A 41 6.26 27.33 1.70
C ASP A 41 6.18 26.43 2.92
N PHE A 42 7.15 25.55 3.10
CA PHE A 42 7.24 24.75 4.30
C PHE A 42 8.67 24.48 4.75
N ARG A 43 8.79 24.03 6.00
CA ARG A 43 10.06 23.65 6.63
C ARG A 43 9.89 22.32 7.34
N LEU A 44 10.84 21.42 7.12
CA LEU A 44 10.94 20.13 7.77
C LEU A 44 12.16 20.08 8.66
N ASP A 45 11.97 19.65 9.90
CA ASP A 45 13.04 19.26 10.81
C ASP A 45 13.27 17.74 10.70
N TYR A 46 14.53 17.33 10.58
CA TYR A 46 14.97 15.93 10.57
C TYR A 46 16.26 15.77 11.40
N ASP A 47 16.62 14.54 11.78
CA ASP A 47 17.89 14.27 12.47
C ASP A 47 19.03 14.08 11.45
N PRO A 48 19.93 15.08 11.27
CA PRO A 48 21.02 15.00 10.29
C PRO A 48 22.18 14.11 10.75
N THR A 49 22.15 13.59 11.99
CA THR A 49 23.10 12.59 12.47
C THR A 49 22.66 11.16 12.14
N LEU A 50 21.41 10.99 11.71
CA LEU A 50 20.81 9.73 11.32
C LEU A 50 20.48 9.67 9.84
N LEU A 51 19.99 10.76 9.24
CA LEU A 51 19.47 10.80 7.88
C LEU A 51 20.23 11.81 7.00
N SER A 52 20.38 11.45 5.72
CA SER A 52 20.78 12.33 4.62
C SER A 52 19.57 12.57 3.73
N ILE A 53 19.38 13.81 3.27
CA ILE A 53 18.48 14.11 2.16
C ILE A 53 19.31 14.07 0.89
N ASP A 54 19.01 13.13 0.01
CA ASP A 54 19.80 12.86 -1.18
C ASP A 54 19.23 13.59 -2.41
N ASP A 55 17.91 13.69 -2.50
CA ASP A 55 17.22 14.37 -3.59
C ASP A 55 15.84 14.86 -3.17
N ILE A 56 15.35 15.90 -3.84
CA ILE A 56 14.03 16.50 -3.63
C ILE A 56 13.46 16.83 -5.00
N GLN A 57 12.28 16.30 -5.29
CA GLN A 57 11.61 16.48 -6.59
C GLN A 57 10.12 16.79 -6.42
N PRO A 58 9.52 17.60 -7.32
CA PRO A 58 8.07 17.70 -7.40
C PRO A 58 7.47 16.32 -7.70
N ALA A 59 6.33 16.01 -7.10
CA ALA A 59 5.58 14.82 -7.45
C ALA A 59 4.98 14.96 -8.86
N SER A 60 4.42 13.87 -9.41
CA SER A 60 3.78 13.90 -10.73
C SER A 60 2.67 14.96 -10.83
N SER A 61 1.88 15.13 -9.77
CA SER A 61 0.79 16.11 -9.68
C SER A 61 1.28 17.56 -9.76
N THR A 62 2.50 17.83 -9.31
CA THR A 62 3.11 19.17 -9.24
C THR A 62 4.33 19.30 -10.15
N SER A 63 4.50 18.40 -11.12
CA SER A 63 5.66 18.37 -12.03
C SER A 63 5.83 19.64 -12.87
N SER A 64 4.77 20.43 -13.06
CA SER A 64 4.78 21.73 -13.74
C SER A 64 5.12 22.91 -12.82
N PHE A 65 5.20 22.70 -11.51
CA PHE A 65 5.42 23.77 -10.53
C PHE A 65 6.90 24.15 -10.51
N LEU A 66 7.16 25.43 -10.29
CA LEU A 66 8.48 25.92 -9.96
C LEU A 66 8.79 25.57 -8.51
N MET A 67 9.91 24.88 -8.30
CA MET A 67 10.38 24.49 -6.98
C MET A 67 11.74 25.10 -6.68
N ALA A 68 11.90 25.56 -5.45
CA ALA A 68 13.19 25.90 -4.87
C ALA A 68 13.28 25.30 -3.46
N TYR A 69 14.47 24.93 -3.05
CA TYR A 69 14.72 24.45 -1.70
C TYR A 69 16.10 24.89 -1.20
N ASP A 70 16.26 24.96 0.11
CA ASP A 70 17.53 25.21 0.78
C ASP A 70 17.61 24.50 2.14
N PHE A 71 18.80 24.52 2.72
CA PHE A 71 19.08 23.99 4.05
C PHE A 71 19.55 25.13 4.94
N PRO A 72 18.62 25.93 5.50
CA PRO A 72 18.98 27.14 6.23
C PRO A 72 19.81 26.84 7.49
N GLU A 73 19.61 25.66 8.08
CA GLU A 73 20.34 25.15 9.24
C GLU A 73 20.52 23.62 9.12
N THR A 74 21.50 23.06 9.82
CA THR A 74 21.74 21.61 9.84
C THR A 74 20.53 20.88 10.43
N GLY A 75 19.95 19.93 9.68
CA GLY A 75 18.74 19.21 10.10
C GLY A 75 17.44 19.94 9.73
N MET A 76 17.50 21.02 8.95
CA MET A 76 16.32 21.72 8.47
C MET A 76 16.32 21.81 6.95
N LEU A 77 15.23 21.36 6.33
CA LEU A 77 14.93 21.54 4.91
C LEU A 77 13.86 22.62 4.77
N ALA A 78 14.06 23.65 3.96
CA ALA A 78 12.99 24.55 3.54
C ALA A 78 12.69 24.37 2.05
N VAL A 79 11.41 24.36 1.70
CA VAL A 79 10.93 24.19 0.32
C VAL A 79 9.90 25.26 0.01
N SER A 80 10.01 25.83 -1.18
CA SER A 80 9.02 26.70 -1.80
C SER A 80 8.58 26.09 -3.13
N LEU A 81 7.27 25.99 -3.33
CA LEU A 81 6.66 25.45 -4.53
C LEU A 81 5.61 26.44 -5.06
N ALA A 82 5.58 26.72 -6.36
CA ALA A 82 4.63 27.67 -6.94
C ALA A 82 4.27 27.37 -8.40
N SER A 83 3.02 27.65 -8.76
CA SER A 83 2.47 27.61 -10.11
C SER A 83 1.65 28.87 -10.38
N VAL A 84 1.41 29.18 -11.65
CA VAL A 84 0.51 30.26 -12.07
C VAL A 84 -0.95 29.83 -11.95
N GLU A 85 -1.24 28.55 -12.18
CA GLU A 85 -2.57 27.95 -12.14
C GLU A 85 -2.63 26.92 -11.02
N GLY A 86 -3.76 26.85 -10.33
CA GLY A 86 -4.02 25.83 -9.32
C GLY A 86 -4.24 24.46 -9.95
N LEU A 87 -4.11 23.40 -9.15
CA LEU A 87 -4.41 22.04 -9.62
C LEU A 87 -5.92 21.88 -9.87
N ALA A 88 -6.27 21.37 -11.05
CA ALA A 88 -7.67 21.14 -11.44
C ALA A 88 -8.27 19.83 -10.87
N THR A 89 -7.43 18.96 -10.33
CA THR A 89 -7.82 17.67 -9.75
C THR A 89 -8.15 17.84 -8.27
N SER A 90 -9.23 17.21 -7.82
CA SER A 90 -9.59 17.12 -6.40
C SER A 90 -9.15 15.78 -5.81
N GLY A 91 -9.14 15.73 -4.47
CA GLY A 91 -8.75 14.55 -3.71
C GLY A 91 -7.30 14.59 -3.24
N GLU A 92 -6.84 13.47 -2.70
CA GLU A 92 -5.52 13.38 -2.10
C GLU A 92 -4.44 13.13 -3.16
N ALA A 93 -3.32 13.83 -3.07
CA ALA A 93 -2.16 13.54 -3.89
C ALA A 93 -0.84 13.93 -3.21
N ALA A 94 0.23 13.23 -3.59
CA ALA A 94 1.59 13.66 -3.32
C ALA A 94 1.91 14.94 -4.11
N ILE A 95 2.53 15.92 -3.46
CA ILE A 95 2.97 17.19 -4.05
C ILE A 95 4.49 17.34 -4.07
N LEU A 96 5.21 16.52 -3.31
CA LEU A 96 6.66 16.50 -3.26
C LEU A 96 7.14 15.10 -2.89
N GLN A 97 8.27 14.69 -3.46
CA GLN A 97 9.00 13.48 -3.12
C GLN A 97 10.37 13.86 -2.56
N ILE A 98 10.75 13.28 -1.44
CA ILE A 98 12.03 13.51 -0.78
C ILE A 98 12.73 12.17 -0.64
N ALA A 99 13.85 12.03 -1.33
CA ALA A 99 14.70 10.86 -1.24
C ALA A 99 15.63 10.99 -0.03
N LEU A 100 15.59 10.00 0.86
CA LEU A 100 16.29 9.98 2.13
C LEU A 100 17.11 8.69 2.23
N SER A 101 18.30 8.77 2.81
CA SER A 101 19.09 7.60 3.19
C SER A 101 19.55 7.70 4.64
N PRO A 102 19.44 6.64 5.46
CA PRO A 102 20.11 6.61 6.74
C PRO A 102 21.63 6.59 6.54
N LEU A 103 22.35 7.35 7.35
CA LEU A 103 23.80 7.37 7.31
C LEU A 103 24.38 6.00 7.67
N SER A 104 25.59 5.69 7.21
CA SER A 104 26.29 4.44 7.55
C SER A 104 26.50 4.24 9.06
N SER A 105 26.47 5.33 9.84
CA SER A 105 26.58 5.32 11.31
C SER A 105 25.25 5.15 12.03
N ALA A 106 24.12 5.15 11.30
CA ALA A 106 22.80 5.00 11.90
C ALA A 106 22.67 3.63 12.56
N THR A 107 22.12 3.61 13.78
CA THR A 107 21.92 2.35 14.52
C THR A 107 20.60 1.73 14.09
N VAL A 108 20.64 0.48 13.65
CA VAL A 108 19.45 -0.33 13.36
C VAL A 108 18.48 -0.34 14.55
N GLY A 109 17.18 -0.22 14.27
CA GLY A 109 16.11 -0.11 15.25
C GLY A 109 15.88 1.32 15.75
N THR A 110 16.70 2.29 15.33
CA THR A 110 16.46 3.71 15.68
C THR A 110 15.27 4.23 14.90
N VAL A 111 14.41 4.99 15.59
CA VAL A 111 13.30 5.73 14.99
C VAL A 111 13.53 7.22 15.24
N THR A 112 13.39 8.02 14.19
CA THR A 112 13.52 9.48 14.26
C THR A 112 12.29 10.14 13.63
N PRO A 113 11.76 11.23 14.22
CA PRO A 113 10.66 11.96 13.60
C PRO A 113 11.16 12.84 12.44
N ILE A 114 10.26 13.11 11.49
CA ILE A 114 10.37 14.17 10.49
C ILE A 114 9.16 15.08 10.68
N VAL A 115 9.41 16.35 11.03
CA VAL A 115 8.38 17.23 11.59
C VAL A 115 8.21 18.49 10.77
N PHE A 116 6.97 18.87 10.48
CA PHE A 116 6.66 20.20 9.96
C PHE A 116 6.94 21.27 11.02
N HIS A 117 7.93 22.12 10.76
CA HIS A 117 8.17 23.31 11.56
C HIS A 117 7.24 24.47 11.13
N LEU A 118 6.97 24.55 9.83
CA LEU A 118 6.08 25.55 9.22
C LEU A 118 5.47 24.95 7.96
N ALA A 119 4.18 25.22 7.73
CA ALA A 119 3.52 24.99 6.44
C ALA A 119 2.55 26.13 6.12
N ARG A 120 2.71 26.76 4.95
CA ARG A 120 1.85 27.85 4.44
C ARG A 120 1.53 27.60 2.98
N TRP A 121 0.29 27.25 2.70
CA TRP A 121 -0.12 26.83 1.37
C TRP A 121 -1.23 27.74 0.86
N TYR A 122 -1.29 27.91 -0.45
CA TYR A 122 -2.08 28.92 -1.12
C TYR A 122 -2.80 28.33 -2.33
N ASP A 123 -4.01 28.79 -2.58
CA ASP A 123 -4.68 28.59 -3.86
C ASP A 123 -4.18 29.58 -4.93
N GLU A 124 -4.71 29.45 -6.14
CA GLU A 124 -4.40 30.32 -7.28
C GLU A 124 -4.80 31.80 -7.08
N ASP A 125 -5.75 32.07 -6.17
CA ASP A 125 -6.18 33.40 -5.76
C ASP A 125 -5.33 33.96 -4.60
N SER A 126 -4.25 33.27 -4.23
CA SER A 126 -3.37 33.60 -3.09
C SER A 126 -4.08 33.56 -1.72
N VAL A 127 -5.21 32.86 -1.62
CA VAL A 127 -5.89 32.61 -0.34
C VAL A 127 -5.17 31.48 0.38
N ARG A 128 -4.81 31.74 1.63
CA ARG A 128 -4.09 30.77 2.45
C ARG A 128 -5.02 29.67 2.97
N TYR A 129 -4.61 28.42 2.83
CA TYR A 129 -5.28 27.27 3.45
C TYR A 129 -5.02 27.19 4.96
N ARG A 130 -6.01 26.65 5.67
CA ARG A 130 -5.84 26.20 7.05
C ARG A 130 -5.39 24.74 7.01
N LEU A 131 -4.18 24.49 7.51
CA LEU A 131 -3.54 23.18 7.44
C LEU A 131 -3.51 22.51 8.81
N LEU A 132 -3.80 21.22 8.82
CA LEU A 132 -3.47 20.29 9.89
C LEU A 132 -2.26 19.50 9.43
N ALA A 133 -1.13 19.66 10.12
CA ALA A 133 0.11 18.97 9.77
C ALA A 133 0.16 17.61 10.48
N ASP A 134 0.36 16.56 9.70
CA ASP A 134 0.67 15.21 10.15
C ASP A 134 2.14 14.91 9.86
N ASN A 135 2.87 14.51 10.90
CA ASN A 135 4.32 14.33 10.86
C ASN A 135 4.65 12.85 10.60
N ALA A 136 5.84 12.58 10.07
CA ALA A 136 6.28 11.21 9.84
C ALA A 136 7.22 10.70 10.93
N LEU A 137 7.31 9.37 11.00
CA LEU A 137 8.40 8.64 11.59
C LEU A 137 9.26 8.01 10.49
N PHE A 138 10.57 8.03 10.69
CA PHE A 138 11.53 7.30 9.88
C PHE A 138 12.21 6.22 10.74
N SER A 139 12.22 4.99 10.27
CA SER A 139 12.86 3.86 10.97
C SER A 139 14.09 3.33 10.24
N VAL A 140 15.16 3.03 10.98
CA VAL A 140 16.37 2.41 10.44
C VAL A 140 16.26 0.90 10.59
N GLY A 141 16.04 0.18 9.50
CA GLY A 141 15.86 -1.26 9.47
C GLY A 141 17.17 -2.05 9.45
N ASN A 142 17.06 -3.37 9.62
CA ASN A 142 18.11 -4.37 9.31
C ASN A 142 17.89 -5.03 7.95
N THR A 143 16.67 -5.04 7.47
CA THR A 143 16.26 -5.39 6.11
C THR A 143 15.72 -4.14 5.42
N PRO A 144 15.94 -4.00 4.10
CA PRO A 144 15.19 -3.04 3.31
C PRO A 144 13.72 -3.12 3.71
N PRO A 145 12.99 -1.99 3.88
CA PRO A 145 11.54 -2.10 3.87
C PRO A 145 11.17 -2.91 2.63
N HIS A 146 10.34 -3.93 2.81
CA HIS A 146 9.78 -4.63 1.68
C HIS A 146 8.78 -3.68 1.02
N GLU A 147 9.29 -2.67 0.30
CA GLU A 147 8.53 -2.08 -0.79
C GLU A 147 8.25 -3.25 -1.73
N GLU A 148 6.98 -3.56 -1.97
CA GLU A 148 6.51 -4.66 -2.83
C GLU A 148 6.40 -6.04 -2.17
N LEU A 149 5.68 -6.16 -1.04
CA LEU A 149 5.04 -7.44 -0.74
C LEU A 149 3.83 -7.62 -1.66
N LEU A 150 3.88 -8.66 -2.50
CA LEU A 150 2.67 -9.30 -2.95
C LEU A 150 2.00 -9.92 -1.71
N ALA A 151 0.90 -9.34 -1.24
CA ALA A 151 0.05 -10.00 -0.26
C ALA A 151 -1.13 -10.64 -0.99
N VAL A 152 -1.27 -11.95 -0.86
CA VAL A 152 -2.46 -12.67 -1.33
C VAL A 152 -3.27 -13.05 -0.10
N GLU A 153 -4.50 -12.53 -0.02
CA GLU A 153 -5.44 -12.80 1.07
C GLU A 153 -6.54 -13.73 0.57
N VAL A 154 -6.62 -14.93 1.14
CA VAL A 154 -7.79 -15.80 0.99
C VAL A 154 -8.72 -15.51 2.16
N GLY A 155 -9.89 -14.92 1.89
CA GLY A 155 -10.83 -14.61 2.95
C GLY A 155 -11.49 -15.86 3.53
N SER A 156 -12.40 -15.64 4.48
CA SER A 156 -13.19 -16.70 5.10
C SER A 156 -14.67 -16.55 4.76
N ASP A 157 -15.38 -17.66 4.64
CA ASP A 157 -16.84 -17.67 4.57
C ASP A 157 -17.41 -18.89 5.30
N SER A 158 -18.70 -18.83 5.61
CA SER A 158 -19.42 -19.85 6.39
C SER A 158 -20.61 -20.39 5.62
N GLY A 159 -20.82 -21.70 5.67
CA GLY A 159 -21.94 -22.33 4.97
C GLY A 159 -22.49 -23.57 5.67
N PHE A 160 -23.68 -24.00 5.22
CA PHE A 160 -24.30 -25.22 5.69
C PHE A 160 -23.81 -26.44 4.89
N PRO A 161 -23.83 -27.66 5.47
CA PRO A 161 -23.57 -28.89 4.71
C PRO A 161 -24.45 -28.97 3.46
N ARG A 162 -23.85 -29.30 2.31
CA ARG A 162 -24.49 -29.28 0.97
C ARG A 162 -24.91 -27.90 0.45
N GLY A 163 -24.52 -26.83 1.14
CA GLY A 163 -24.62 -25.46 0.68
C GLY A 163 -23.40 -25.04 -0.13
N PHE A 164 -23.38 -23.76 -0.50
CA PHE A 164 -22.27 -23.11 -1.16
C PHE A 164 -21.57 -22.17 -0.19
N VAL A 165 -20.25 -22.14 -0.29
CA VAL A 165 -19.38 -21.17 0.40
C VAL A 165 -18.63 -20.38 -0.65
N ARG A 166 -18.56 -19.06 -0.44
CA ARG A 166 -17.92 -18.09 -1.31
C ARG A 166 -16.68 -17.53 -0.63
N VAL A 167 -15.52 -18.04 -1.03
CA VAL A 167 -14.24 -17.63 -0.45
C VAL A 167 -13.65 -16.51 -1.31
N PRO A 168 -13.56 -15.25 -0.83
CA PRO A 168 -13.00 -14.16 -1.62
C PRO A 168 -11.48 -14.30 -1.72
N LEU A 169 -10.92 -13.89 -2.86
CA LEU A 169 -9.48 -13.80 -3.08
C LEU A 169 -9.13 -12.35 -3.37
N SER A 170 -8.30 -11.76 -2.52
CA SER A 170 -7.79 -10.40 -2.69
C SER A 170 -6.29 -10.46 -2.89
N ILE A 171 -5.75 -9.57 -3.72
CA ILE A 171 -4.31 -9.38 -3.84
C ILE A 171 -4.00 -7.91 -3.63
N SER A 172 -3.04 -7.63 -2.75
CA SER A 172 -2.34 -6.34 -2.67
C SER A 172 -1.00 -6.49 -3.38
N MET A 173 -0.73 -5.60 -4.34
CA MET A 173 0.44 -5.68 -5.20
C MET A 173 1.24 -4.40 -5.07
N GLY A 174 2.54 -4.53 -4.81
CA GLY A 174 3.48 -3.44 -5.07
C GLY A 174 3.53 -3.07 -6.55
N ALA A 175 4.16 -1.94 -6.85
CA ALA A 175 4.47 -1.57 -8.23
C ALA A 175 5.35 -2.63 -8.90
N GLY A 176 5.39 -2.65 -10.24
CA GLY A 176 6.36 -3.49 -10.98
C GLY A 176 6.04 -5.00 -11.07
N ILE A 177 4.98 -5.49 -10.43
CA ILE A 177 4.56 -6.89 -10.59
C ILE A 177 3.80 -7.07 -11.91
N GLY A 178 4.31 -7.96 -12.76
CA GLY A 178 3.76 -8.26 -14.09
C GLY A 178 3.01 -9.60 -14.17
N GLU A 179 3.34 -10.53 -13.28
CA GLU A 179 2.71 -11.84 -13.20
C GLU A 179 2.63 -12.33 -11.75
N VAL A 180 1.49 -12.89 -11.38
CA VAL A 180 1.27 -13.60 -10.12
C VAL A 180 0.65 -14.94 -10.43
N SER A 181 1.24 -16.01 -9.91
CA SER A 181 0.67 -17.35 -9.99
C SER A 181 0.75 -18.05 -8.65
N GLY A 182 -0.22 -18.88 -8.33
CA GLY A 182 -0.22 -19.67 -7.11
C GLY A 182 -1.20 -20.82 -7.15
N GLU A 183 -1.18 -21.64 -6.10
CA GLU A 183 -2.05 -22.79 -5.96
C GLU A 183 -2.78 -22.74 -4.60
N ILE A 184 -4.11 -22.76 -4.65
CA ILE A 184 -4.96 -22.83 -3.46
C ILE A 184 -5.26 -24.30 -3.18
N HIS A 185 -4.86 -24.79 -2.02
CA HIS A 185 -5.13 -26.15 -1.58
C HIS A 185 -6.35 -26.20 -0.67
N PHE A 186 -7.16 -27.25 -0.86
CA PHE A 186 -8.34 -27.51 -0.03
C PHE A 186 -8.55 -29.02 0.12
N ASP A 187 -9.22 -29.43 1.20
CA ASP A 187 -9.56 -30.84 1.40
C ASP A 187 -10.71 -31.28 0.46
N PRO A 188 -10.46 -32.13 -0.56
CA PRO A 188 -11.48 -32.53 -1.51
C PRO A 188 -12.53 -33.49 -0.92
N ALA A 189 -12.27 -34.07 0.25
CA ALA A 189 -13.27 -34.85 0.97
C ALA A 189 -14.40 -33.93 1.47
N THR A 190 -14.07 -32.67 1.75
CA THR A 190 -14.96 -31.72 2.42
C THR A 190 -15.45 -30.60 1.51
N LEU A 191 -14.62 -30.13 0.58
CA LEU A 191 -14.96 -29.09 -0.38
C LEU A 191 -14.80 -29.58 -1.82
N LYS A 192 -15.77 -29.25 -2.67
CA LYS A 192 -15.70 -29.50 -4.10
C LYS A 192 -15.75 -28.19 -4.86
N SER A 193 -14.66 -27.83 -5.52
CA SER A 193 -14.60 -26.62 -6.35
C SER A 193 -15.65 -26.68 -7.48
N ARG A 194 -16.44 -25.61 -7.62
CA ARG A 194 -17.41 -25.42 -8.71
C ARG A 194 -16.90 -24.48 -9.80
N GLY A 195 -15.78 -23.81 -9.55
CA GLY A 195 -15.19 -22.82 -10.43
C GLY A 195 -14.86 -21.53 -9.69
N PHE A 196 -14.18 -20.63 -10.40
CA PHE A 196 -13.91 -19.27 -9.93
C PHE A 196 -14.81 -18.29 -10.68
N VAL A 197 -15.33 -17.31 -9.95
CA VAL A 197 -16.09 -16.22 -10.54
C VAL A 197 -15.27 -14.94 -10.39
N PRO A 198 -14.67 -14.42 -11.48
CA PRO A 198 -13.95 -13.16 -11.43
C PRO A 198 -14.92 -12.01 -11.15
N THR A 199 -14.55 -11.11 -10.24
CA THR A 199 -15.31 -9.87 -9.97
C THR A 199 -14.90 -8.71 -10.85
N LEU A 200 -13.65 -8.74 -11.32
CA LEU A 200 -13.06 -7.66 -12.09
C LEU A 200 -12.62 -8.16 -13.46
N GLU A 201 -13.07 -7.47 -14.51
CA GLU A 201 -12.34 -7.42 -15.76
C GLU A 201 -11.15 -6.46 -15.56
N LEU A 202 -10.02 -6.99 -15.12
CA LEU A 202 -8.77 -6.25 -15.15
C LEU A 202 -8.40 -5.99 -16.62
N VAL A 203 -8.65 -4.77 -17.09
CA VAL A 203 -8.37 -4.38 -18.49
C VAL A 203 -6.88 -4.54 -18.76
N GLY A 204 -6.53 -5.43 -19.70
CA GLY A 204 -5.13 -5.72 -20.06
C GLY A 204 -4.47 -6.84 -19.24
N TRP A 205 -5.26 -7.62 -18.49
CA TRP A 205 -4.79 -8.81 -17.79
C TRP A 205 -5.51 -10.06 -18.29
N SER A 206 -4.74 -11.13 -18.45
CA SER A 206 -5.28 -12.46 -18.69
C SER A 206 -5.30 -13.25 -17.39
N THR A 207 -6.43 -13.92 -17.12
CA THR A 207 -6.59 -14.81 -15.98
C THR A 207 -6.69 -16.25 -16.48
N SER A 208 -5.90 -17.15 -15.88
CA SER A 208 -5.97 -18.58 -16.14
C SER A 208 -6.21 -19.31 -14.84
N ILE A 209 -7.25 -20.15 -14.82
CA ILE A 209 -7.62 -20.93 -13.65
C ILE A 209 -7.82 -22.37 -14.07
N GLN A 210 -7.06 -23.26 -13.45
CA GLN A 210 -7.11 -24.69 -13.73
C GLN A 210 -7.53 -25.43 -12.46
N PRO A 211 -8.80 -25.88 -12.37
CA PRO A 211 -9.22 -26.69 -11.24
C PRO A 211 -8.49 -28.04 -11.28
N ARG A 212 -7.97 -28.45 -10.13
CA ARG A 212 -7.41 -29.78 -9.89
C ARG A 212 -8.25 -30.48 -8.81
N VAL A 213 -7.92 -31.74 -8.53
CA VAL A 213 -8.68 -32.56 -7.59
C VAL A 213 -8.53 -32.03 -6.17
N GLU A 214 -7.34 -31.61 -5.76
CA GLU A 214 -6.97 -31.20 -4.39
C GLU A 214 -6.59 -29.72 -4.29
N SER A 215 -6.71 -29.00 -5.39
CA SER A 215 -6.19 -27.66 -5.49
C SER A 215 -6.77 -26.88 -6.66
N LEU A 216 -6.49 -25.59 -6.68
CA LEU A 216 -6.82 -24.71 -7.78
C LEU A 216 -5.60 -23.85 -8.10
N ALA A 217 -5.03 -24.05 -9.28
CA ALA A 217 -3.95 -23.23 -9.78
C ALA A 217 -4.52 -21.98 -10.45
N PHE A 218 -3.96 -20.81 -10.13
CA PHE A 218 -4.29 -19.54 -10.76
C PHE A 218 -3.02 -18.88 -11.31
N SER A 219 -3.19 -18.15 -12.41
CA SER A 219 -2.17 -17.27 -12.97
C SER A 219 -2.85 -15.99 -13.47
N LEU A 220 -2.28 -14.86 -13.09
CA LEU A 220 -2.68 -13.52 -13.44
C LEU A 220 -1.49 -12.90 -14.16
N ARG A 221 -1.69 -12.50 -15.41
CA ARG A 221 -0.62 -11.90 -16.21
C ARG A 221 -1.08 -10.61 -16.83
N GLY A 222 -0.35 -9.54 -16.57
CA GLY A 222 -0.57 -8.23 -17.15
C GLY A 222 0.27 -8.01 -18.40
N ASP A 223 -0.30 -7.27 -19.34
CA ASP A 223 0.46 -6.75 -20.49
C ASP A 223 1.22 -5.45 -20.14
N ARG A 224 1.03 -4.93 -18.91
CA ARG A 224 1.65 -3.71 -18.37
C ARG A 224 1.87 -3.82 -16.86
N GLU A 225 2.87 -3.12 -16.33
CA GLU A 225 3.14 -3.05 -14.90
C GLU A 225 1.99 -2.35 -14.17
N PHE A 226 1.66 -2.84 -12.97
CA PHE A 226 0.77 -2.13 -12.06
C PHE A 226 1.44 -0.84 -11.57
N LEU A 227 0.74 0.28 -11.71
CA LEU A 227 1.11 1.56 -11.10
C LEU A 227 0.21 1.77 -9.88
N GLY A 228 0.62 1.21 -8.73
CA GLY A 228 0.08 1.55 -7.40
C GLY A 228 -1.41 1.27 -7.19
N ILE A 229 -1.82 0.01 -7.18
CA ILE A 229 -3.15 -0.37 -6.68
C ILE A 229 -2.98 -1.09 -5.34
N ASP A 230 -3.46 -0.44 -4.26
CA ASP A 230 -3.31 -0.95 -2.89
C ASP A 230 -4.02 -2.28 -2.65
N ARG A 231 -5.13 -2.56 -3.35
CA ARG A 231 -5.89 -3.82 -3.23
C ARG A 231 -6.74 -4.07 -4.47
N VAL A 232 -6.68 -5.29 -4.99
CA VAL A 232 -7.56 -5.79 -6.06
C VAL A 232 -8.33 -7.01 -5.56
N ASP A 233 -9.66 -6.89 -5.54
CA ASP A 233 -10.54 -8.04 -5.31
C ASP A 233 -10.66 -8.82 -6.63
N LEU A 234 -9.99 -9.97 -6.72
CA LEU A 234 -9.94 -10.75 -7.95
C LEU A 234 -11.24 -11.48 -8.25
N GLY A 235 -11.94 -11.89 -7.19
CA GLY A 235 -13.15 -12.67 -7.30
C GLY A 235 -13.36 -13.54 -6.08
N TRP A 236 -14.13 -14.60 -6.29
CA TRP A 236 -14.36 -15.61 -5.27
C TRP A 236 -14.39 -17.02 -5.85
N PHE A 237 -14.08 -17.97 -4.98
CA PHE A 237 -14.26 -19.40 -5.25
C PHE A 237 -15.59 -19.86 -4.69
N ASP A 238 -16.38 -20.52 -5.54
CA ASP A 238 -17.56 -21.23 -5.09
C ASP A 238 -17.16 -22.68 -4.77
N PHE A 239 -17.28 -23.06 -3.51
CA PHE A 239 -17.13 -24.44 -3.06
C PHE A 239 -18.48 -25.04 -2.72
N GLU A 240 -18.72 -26.26 -3.17
CA GLU A 240 -19.82 -27.09 -2.68
C GLU A 240 -19.33 -27.95 -1.52
N VAL A 241 -20.03 -27.89 -0.38
CA VAL A 241 -19.68 -28.68 0.80
C VAL A 241 -20.18 -30.13 0.63
N SER A 242 -19.27 -31.07 0.38
CA SER A 242 -19.59 -32.42 -0.11
C SER A 242 -20.13 -33.38 0.96
N ALA A 243 -19.80 -33.21 2.25
CA ALA A 243 -20.23 -34.13 3.30
C ALA A 243 -20.35 -33.48 4.68
N ILE A 244 -21.00 -34.22 5.61
CA ILE A 244 -21.25 -33.85 7.01
C ILE A 244 -19.90 -33.78 7.73
N SER A 245 -19.21 -32.65 7.64
CA SER A 245 -18.31 -32.28 8.71
C SER A 245 -19.16 -32.01 9.96
N SER A 246 -18.60 -32.20 11.15
CA SER A 246 -19.24 -31.71 12.36
C SER A 246 -19.48 -30.20 12.24
N ILE A 247 -20.70 -29.75 12.54
CA ILE A 247 -21.00 -28.32 12.71
C ILE A 247 -19.96 -27.72 13.66
N GLY A 248 -19.35 -26.60 13.28
CA GLY A 248 -18.28 -25.92 14.01
C GLY A 248 -16.86 -26.31 13.62
N THR A 249 -16.65 -27.03 12.51
CA THR A 249 -15.30 -27.36 12.02
C THR A 249 -14.79 -26.26 11.10
N ALA A 250 -13.62 -25.70 11.42
CA ALA A 250 -12.85 -24.85 10.51
C ALA A 250 -12.04 -25.73 9.56
N ILE A 251 -12.13 -25.47 8.27
CA ILE A 251 -11.37 -26.15 7.22
C ILE A 251 -10.33 -25.15 6.72
N PRO A 252 -9.04 -25.45 6.84
CA PRO A 252 -8.00 -24.58 6.31
C PRO A 252 -8.09 -24.53 4.79
N VAL A 253 -7.91 -23.34 4.23
CA VAL A 253 -7.67 -23.11 2.80
C VAL A 253 -6.31 -22.45 2.72
N ASP A 254 -5.31 -23.22 2.27
CA ASP A 254 -3.92 -22.81 2.30
C ASP A 254 -3.46 -22.37 0.91
N LEU A 255 -2.71 -21.27 0.86
CA LEU A 255 -1.96 -20.88 -0.34
C LEU A 255 -0.61 -21.57 -0.33
N GLN A 256 -0.26 -22.23 -1.43
CA GLN A 256 1.06 -22.82 -1.64
C GLN A 256 1.61 -22.42 -3.02
N ASP A 257 2.93 -22.64 -3.19
CA ASP A 257 3.64 -22.50 -4.46
C ASP A 257 3.34 -21.19 -5.20
N THR A 258 3.18 -20.10 -4.43
CA THR A 258 2.85 -18.80 -5.00
C THR A 258 4.13 -18.07 -5.38
N GLU A 259 4.21 -17.68 -6.65
CA GLU A 259 5.31 -16.93 -7.24
C GLU A 259 4.80 -15.60 -7.80
N ALA A 260 5.52 -14.53 -7.51
CA ALA A 260 5.36 -13.23 -8.15
C ALA A 260 6.58 -12.94 -9.02
N ARG A 261 6.34 -12.42 -10.22
CA ARG A 261 7.41 -12.05 -11.16
C ARG A 261 7.16 -10.65 -11.71
N SER A 262 8.23 -9.88 -11.86
CA SER A 262 8.18 -8.63 -12.62
C SER A 262 8.01 -8.94 -14.11
N LEU A 263 7.61 -7.95 -14.92
CA LEU A 263 7.63 -8.12 -16.38
C LEU A 263 9.03 -8.42 -16.91
N GLU A 264 10.06 -8.00 -16.18
CA GLU A 264 11.48 -8.27 -16.49
C GLU A 264 11.95 -9.65 -15.98
N GLY A 265 11.10 -10.39 -15.26
CA GLY A 265 11.36 -11.76 -14.81
C GLY A 265 12.15 -11.88 -13.50
N CYS A 266 12.22 -10.81 -12.70
CA CYS A 266 12.83 -10.86 -11.38
C CYS A 266 11.85 -11.46 -10.35
N PRO A 267 12.27 -12.43 -9.51
CA PRO A 267 11.43 -12.98 -8.45
C PRO A 267 11.30 -11.99 -7.29
N PHE A 268 10.09 -11.87 -6.72
CA PHE A 268 9.84 -11.09 -5.50
C PHE A 268 9.76 -11.98 -4.26
N LEU A 269 9.99 -11.38 -3.09
CA LEU A 269 9.63 -11.97 -1.79
C LEU A 269 8.14 -11.72 -1.53
N SER A 270 7.43 -12.72 -1.02
CA SER A 270 5.98 -12.66 -0.80
C SER A 270 5.62 -13.15 0.59
N ASP A 271 4.70 -12.44 1.24
CA ASP A 271 4.07 -12.84 2.49
C ASP A 271 2.64 -13.28 2.19
N PHE A 272 2.21 -14.38 2.81
CA PHE A 272 0.91 -14.99 2.52
C PHE A 272 0.11 -15.19 3.80
N GLU A 273 -1.17 -14.79 3.76
CA GLU A 273 -2.13 -15.09 4.82
C GLU A 273 -3.11 -16.18 4.37
N ASN A 274 -3.18 -17.26 5.15
CA ASN A 274 -4.08 -18.39 4.86
C ASN A 274 -5.49 -18.11 5.38
N GLY A 275 -6.49 -18.53 4.60
CA GLY A 275 -7.91 -18.40 4.92
C GLY A 275 -8.48 -19.63 5.64
N GLN A 276 -9.69 -19.49 6.19
CA GLN A 276 -10.43 -20.62 6.77
C GLN A 276 -11.90 -20.63 6.32
N VAL A 277 -12.44 -21.81 6.07
CA VAL A 277 -13.86 -22.02 5.78
C VAL A 277 -14.55 -22.65 6.98
N PHE A 278 -15.68 -22.09 7.42
CA PHE A 278 -16.44 -22.61 8.55
C PHE A 278 -17.70 -23.34 8.09
N ILE A 279 -17.97 -24.53 8.63
CA ILE A 279 -19.25 -25.22 8.41
C ILE A 279 -20.14 -25.04 9.64
N GLY A 280 -21.21 -24.25 9.51
CA GLY A 280 -22.09 -23.82 10.60
C GLY A 280 -21.99 -22.32 10.91
N ASP A 281 -22.60 -21.87 12.01
CA ASP A 281 -22.46 -20.48 12.47
C ASP A 281 -21.00 -20.23 12.89
N PRO A 282 -20.33 -19.17 12.41
CA PRO A 282 -18.98 -18.86 12.83
C PRO A 282 -18.96 -18.57 14.35
N PRO A 283 -17.95 -19.04 15.11
CA PRO A 283 -17.77 -18.56 16.48
C PRO A 283 -17.63 -17.03 16.44
N SER A 284 -18.26 -16.34 17.40
CA SER A 284 -18.23 -14.87 17.45
C SER A 284 -16.79 -14.39 17.54
N ALA A 285 -16.33 -13.69 16.49
CA ALA A 285 -15.03 -13.06 16.33
C ALA A 285 -13.80 -13.95 16.58
N VAL A 286 -13.26 -14.54 15.51
CA VAL A 286 -11.88 -15.03 15.49
C VAL A 286 -11.01 -13.91 14.91
N GLU A 287 -10.37 -13.13 15.79
CA GLU A 287 -9.23 -12.29 15.40
C GLU A 287 -8.00 -13.19 15.30
N TYR A 288 -7.36 -13.24 14.13
CA TYR A 288 -6.05 -13.85 13.97
C TYR A 288 -4.99 -12.83 14.39
N TRP A 289 -4.24 -13.14 15.43
CA TRP A 289 -3.03 -12.42 15.79
C TRP A 289 -1.83 -13.19 15.26
N VAL A 290 -1.11 -12.62 14.30
CA VAL A 290 0.19 -13.14 13.88
C VAL A 290 1.24 -12.64 14.87
N LEU A 291 1.84 -13.58 15.61
CA LEU A 291 3.07 -13.34 16.36
C LEU A 291 4.24 -13.33 15.38
N LEU A 292 4.81 -12.15 15.13
CA LEU A 292 6.14 -12.05 14.55
C LEU A 292 7.15 -12.44 15.63
N ASP A 293 7.89 -13.53 15.41
CA ASP A 293 9.04 -13.92 16.25
C ASP A 293 10.15 -12.84 16.08
N PRO A 294 10.86 -12.43 17.13
CA PRO A 294 11.68 -11.22 17.16
C PRO A 294 13.00 -11.29 16.37
#